data_AF-A0A0A9ENS6-F1
#
_entry.id   AF-A0A0A9ENS6-F1
#
_cell.length_a   1.000
_cell.length_b   1.000
_cell.length_c   1.000
_cell.angle_alpha   90.00
_cell.angle_beta   90.00
_cell.angle_gamma   90.00
#
_symmetry.space_group_name_H-M   'P 1'
#
loop_
_entity.id
_entity.type
_entity.pdbx_description
1 polymer ?
#
loop_
_entity_poly.entity_id
_entity_poly.type
_entity_poly.pdbx_seq_one_letter_code
_entity_poly.pdbx_strand_id
1 'polypeptide(L)'
;MCIWHYRESSISIKSIECAIIDKGFKEGWMVRRPPLHRTGKKVAIVGSGPTGLAAADQLNKMGHFATVFERANRIGGLMMYGVPNMKADKVGIIQRRVDLTAEEGITFVVNAHVGTDPLYYIERLRSDNDAVILACGATRPRDLPIPGRELSGIHFAMEFLHANTKSLLDSNLEDGNYISARGKNVVVIGGGDTGTDCIGTSIRHGCSYLVNLELLPEPPRERAPDNPWPQWPRIFRIDYGHQEAASRFGKDPRTYQILTKRFIGDGNGNVKALEVVRVEWGKVDGRFQFKEVEGSQEIIEADLVLLAMGFLGPEAVIAEKLGLEQDTRSNFKAQFGNFATNVEGVFAAGDCRRGQSLVVWAISEGREAAAAVDKYLSRDQVNAAEVIATPSPSEGLVQPVAA
;
A
#
# COMPACT_ATOMS: atom_id res chain seq x y z
N MET A 1 3.75 4.87 -21.34
CA MET A 1 3.95 3.65 -22.17
C MET A 1 4.96 3.97 -23.27
N CYS A 2 5.88 3.07 -23.60
CA CYS A 2 6.96 3.31 -24.57
C CYS A 2 6.42 3.28 -26.01
N ILE A 3 6.66 4.34 -26.79
CA ILE A 3 6.25 4.44 -28.20
C ILE A 3 7.00 3.39 -29.05
N TRP A 4 8.24 3.06 -28.66
CA TRP A 4 9.05 2.06 -29.36
C TRP A 4 8.42 0.67 -29.39
N HIS A 5 7.49 0.38 -28.47
CA HIS A 5 6.73 -0.87 -28.46
C HIS A 5 5.96 -1.15 -29.75
N TYR A 6 5.63 -0.11 -30.53
CA TYR A 6 4.94 -0.25 -31.81
C TYR A 6 5.85 -0.79 -32.92
N ARG A 7 7.17 -0.63 -32.80
CA ARG A 7 8.15 -1.05 -33.80
C ARG A 7 9.00 -2.23 -33.32
N GLU A 8 9.39 -2.24 -32.05
CA GLU A 8 10.29 -3.24 -31.46
C GLU A 8 9.97 -3.47 -29.97
N SER A 9 10.87 -4.15 -29.25
CA SER A 9 10.80 -4.32 -27.80
C SER A 9 10.84 -2.96 -27.08
N SER A 10 10.08 -2.85 -25.99
CA SER A 10 10.05 -1.63 -25.16
C SER A 10 11.39 -1.37 -24.48
N ILE A 11 11.74 -0.09 -24.31
CA ILE A 11 12.91 0.31 -23.52
C ILE A 11 12.71 -0.07 -22.05
N SER A 12 13.74 -0.63 -21.42
CA SER A 12 13.78 -1.02 -20.01
C SER A 12 13.98 0.18 -19.06
N ILE A 13 13.04 1.14 -19.10
CA ILE A 13 13.09 2.40 -18.32
C ILE A 13 13.39 2.12 -16.83
N LYS A 14 12.71 1.14 -16.23
CA LYS A 14 12.95 0.72 -14.84
C LYS A 14 14.43 0.38 -14.60
N SER A 15 15.04 -0.43 -15.46
CA SER A 15 16.43 -0.86 -15.28
C SER A 15 17.41 0.31 -15.42
N ILE A 16 17.12 1.25 -16.32
CA ILE A 16 17.91 2.47 -16.48
C ILE A 16 17.78 3.36 -15.24
N GLU A 17 16.56 3.60 -14.74
CA GLU A 17 16.32 4.37 -13.52
C GLU A 17 17.06 3.76 -12.31
N CYS A 18 16.97 2.43 -12.13
CA CYS A 18 17.71 1.71 -11.08
C CYS A 18 19.22 1.90 -11.23
N ALA A 19 19.77 1.69 -12.43
CA ALA A 19 21.21 1.81 -12.67
C ALA A 19 21.73 3.23 -12.37
N ILE A 20 20.97 4.27 -12.73
CA ILE A 20 21.34 5.67 -12.48
C ILE A 20 21.35 5.96 -10.98
N ILE A 21 20.29 5.61 -10.25
CA ILE A 21 20.22 5.93 -8.81
C ILE A 21 21.22 5.10 -8.00
N ASP A 22 21.46 3.84 -8.37
CA ASP A 22 22.47 2.99 -7.71
C ASP A 22 23.87 3.54 -7.91
N LYS A 23 24.19 4.02 -9.13
CA LYS A 23 25.43 4.74 -9.40
C LYS A 23 25.51 6.01 -8.56
N GLY A 24 24.44 6.79 -8.48
CA GLY A 24 24.41 8.02 -7.68
C GLY A 24 24.71 7.80 -6.19
N PHE A 25 24.20 6.72 -5.59
CA PHE A 25 24.57 6.35 -4.22
C PHE A 25 26.01 5.85 -4.12
N LYS A 26 26.46 5.01 -5.07
CA LYS A 26 27.83 4.47 -5.08
C LYS A 26 28.89 5.57 -5.17
N GLU A 27 28.63 6.62 -5.95
CA GLU A 27 29.55 7.76 -6.11
C GLU A 27 29.37 8.85 -5.04
N GLY A 28 28.46 8.66 -4.08
CA GLY A 28 28.22 9.64 -3.01
C GLY A 28 27.50 10.92 -3.46
N TRP A 29 26.82 10.93 -4.61
CA TRP A 29 26.07 12.10 -5.10
C TRP A 29 24.76 12.34 -4.33
N MET A 30 24.24 11.29 -3.69
CA MET A 30 23.04 11.33 -2.88
C MET A 30 23.35 11.80 -1.46
N VAL A 31 23.50 13.11 -1.29
CA VAL A 31 23.72 13.77 0.01
C VAL A 31 22.45 14.44 0.52
N ARG A 32 22.33 14.60 1.85
CA ARG A 32 21.21 15.30 2.50
C ARG A 32 21.08 16.74 2.01
N ARG A 33 19.84 17.19 1.79
CA ARG A 33 19.49 18.56 1.37
C ARG A 33 18.40 19.14 2.27
N PRO A 34 18.72 19.50 3.53
CA PRO A 34 17.75 20.14 4.41
C PRO A 34 17.32 21.52 3.86
N PRO A 35 16.09 21.97 4.15
CA PRO A 35 15.62 23.29 3.71
C PRO A 35 16.44 24.41 4.36
N LEU A 36 16.67 25.49 3.60
CA LEU A 36 17.42 26.67 4.08
C LEU A 36 16.63 27.51 5.07
N HIS A 37 15.30 27.51 4.97
CA HIS A 37 14.40 28.27 5.82
C HIS A 37 13.29 27.37 6.35
N ARG A 38 12.90 27.59 7.62
CA ARG A 38 11.77 26.89 8.25
C ARG A 38 10.59 27.84 8.37
N THR A 39 9.41 27.36 8.00
CA THR A 39 8.16 28.13 8.06
C THR A 39 7.55 28.17 9.46
N GLY A 40 8.04 27.32 10.38
CA GLY A 40 7.49 27.15 11.72
C GLY A 40 6.24 26.26 11.79
N LYS A 41 5.62 25.95 10.64
CA LYS A 41 4.42 25.11 10.55
C LYS A 41 4.74 23.63 10.73
N LYS A 42 3.84 22.92 11.41
CA LYS A 42 3.96 21.50 11.75
C LYS A 42 2.88 20.68 11.04
N VAL A 43 3.28 19.56 10.46
CA VAL A 43 2.37 18.64 9.77
C VAL A 43 2.58 17.23 10.30
N ALA A 44 1.50 16.61 10.76
CA ALA A 44 1.47 15.19 11.12
C ALA A 44 1.06 14.34 9.92
N ILE A 45 1.77 13.23 9.71
CA ILE A 45 1.50 12.30 8.60
C ILE A 45 1.27 10.92 9.20
N VAL A 46 0.08 10.36 9.00
CA VAL A 46 -0.32 9.07 9.56
C VAL A 46 -0.07 7.97 8.54
N GLY A 47 0.96 7.16 8.77
CA GLY A 47 1.40 6.05 7.93
C GLY A 47 2.70 6.35 7.19
N SER A 48 3.66 5.41 7.26
CA SER A 48 4.98 5.57 6.66
C SER A 48 5.18 4.84 5.33
N GLY A 49 4.09 4.48 4.66
CA GLY A 49 4.15 3.96 3.30
C GLY A 49 4.71 4.98 2.30
N PRO A 50 4.83 4.61 1.01
CA PRO A 50 5.36 5.49 -0.02
C PRO A 50 4.67 6.86 -0.10
N THR A 51 3.36 6.93 0.14
CA THR A 51 2.60 8.18 0.22
C THR A 51 3.10 9.09 1.33
N GLY A 52 3.20 8.57 2.56
CA GLY A 52 3.59 9.36 3.72
C GLY A 52 5.04 9.85 3.62
N LEU A 53 5.94 8.98 3.14
CA LEU A 53 7.35 9.36 2.90
C LEU A 53 7.48 10.42 1.81
N ALA A 54 6.71 10.31 0.72
CA ALA A 54 6.73 11.31 -0.35
C ALA A 54 6.14 12.65 0.12
N ALA A 55 5.07 12.64 0.92
CA ALA A 55 4.49 13.84 1.49
C ALA A 55 5.47 14.52 2.46
N ALA A 56 6.11 13.75 3.36
CA ALA A 56 7.09 14.25 4.31
C ALA A 56 8.29 14.90 3.61
N ASP A 57 8.83 14.24 2.58
CA ASP A 57 9.93 14.74 1.77
C ASP A 57 9.60 16.10 1.12
N GLN A 58 8.41 16.24 0.52
CA GLN A 58 8.00 17.50 -0.10
C GLN A 58 7.74 18.61 0.93
N LEU A 59 7.03 18.32 2.01
CA LEU A 59 6.77 19.30 3.07
C LEU A 59 8.06 19.79 3.74
N ASN A 60 9.02 18.88 3.95
CA ASN A 60 10.33 19.24 4.48
C ASN A 60 11.09 20.17 3.52
N LYS A 61 11.05 19.90 2.21
CA LYS A 61 11.64 20.78 1.18
C LYS A 61 10.97 22.16 1.11
N MET A 62 9.68 22.24 1.39
CA MET A 62 8.93 23.49 1.51
C MET A 62 9.22 24.25 2.83
N GLY A 63 10.00 23.66 3.73
CA GLY A 63 10.41 24.28 5.00
C GLY A 63 9.47 24.02 6.17
N HIS A 64 8.43 23.21 6.01
CA HIS A 64 7.59 22.76 7.13
C HIS A 64 8.29 21.68 7.96
N PHE A 65 7.86 21.52 9.20
CA PHE A 65 8.24 20.39 10.04
C PHE A 65 7.26 19.24 9.79
N ALA A 66 7.77 18.11 9.28
CA ALA A 66 6.98 16.91 9.03
C ALA A 66 7.30 15.82 10.06
N THR A 67 6.26 15.30 10.72
CA THR A 67 6.36 14.14 11.61
C THR A 67 5.53 13.00 11.06
N VAL A 68 6.16 11.86 10.78
CA VAL A 68 5.52 10.65 10.27
C VAL A 68 5.29 9.68 11.42
N PHE A 69 4.04 9.32 11.65
CA PHE A 69 3.60 8.35 12.66
C PHE A 69 3.36 7.00 11.98
N GLU A 70 4.06 5.97 12.43
CA GLU A 70 3.97 4.60 11.92
C GLU A 70 3.53 3.65 13.03
N ARG A 71 2.52 2.82 12.75
CA ARG A 71 2.02 1.84 13.72
C ARG A 71 2.99 0.69 13.96
N ALA A 72 3.81 0.33 12.96
CA ALA A 72 4.82 -0.70 13.09
C ALA A 72 6.12 -0.16 13.72
N ASN A 73 7.02 -1.06 14.09
CA ASN A 73 8.32 -0.73 14.67
C ASN A 73 9.37 -0.28 13.64
N ARG A 74 9.04 -0.25 12.34
CA ARG A 74 9.92 0.18 11.25
C ARG A 74 9.14 0.95 10.18
N ILE A 75 9.82 1.93 9.58
CA ILE A 75 9.31 2.85 8.56
C ILE A 75 9.30 2.18 7.18
N GLY A 76 8.29 2.48 6.35
CA GLY A 76 8.19 2.04 4.95
C GLY A 76 6.87 1.35 4.60
N GLY A 77 5.97 1.15 5.57
CA GLY A 77 4.67 0.49 5.35
C GLY A 77 4.81 -0.87 4.66
N LEU A 78 3.98 -1.13 3.63
CA LEU A 78 4.06 -2.38 2.87
C LEU A 78 5.40 -2.57 2.13
N MET A 79 6.15 -1.51 1.83
CA MET A 79 7.50 -1.69 1.26
C MET A 79 8.48 -2.29 2.28
N MET A 80 8.23 -2.06 3.58
CA MET A 80 9.02 -2.66 4.65
C MET A 80 8.55 -4.09 4.96
N TYR A 81 7.24 -4.29 5.21
CA TYR A 81 6.74 -5.59 5.70
C TYR A 81 5.90 -6.42 4.73
N GLY A 82 5.38 -5.84 3.65
CA GLY A 82 4.53 -6.58 2.70
C GLY A 82 5.28 -7.13 1.51
N VAL A 83 6.06 -6.28 0.84
CA VAL A 83 6.88 -6.66 -0.30
C VAL A 83 8.08 -7.44 0.22
N PRO A 84 8.40 -8.64 -0.28
CA PRO A 84 9.55 -9.40 0.20
C PRO A 84 10.93 -8.83 -0.21
N ASN A 85 11.99 -9.30 0.45
CA ASN A 85 13.38 -8.89 0.19
C ASN A 85 13.85 -9.11 -1.25
N MET A 86 13.45 -10.21 -1.88
CA MET A 86 13.83 -10.52 -3.28
C MET A 86 13.27 -9.53 -4.31
N LYS A 87 12.22 -8.76 -3.96
CA LYS A 87 11.64 -7.73 -4.84
C LYS A 87 12.10 -6.33 -4.46
N ALA A 88 12.27 -6.06 -3.16
CA ALA A 88 12.79 -4.79 -2.66
C ALA A 88 13.60 -5.01 -1.37
N ASP A 89 14.90 -4.77 -1.44
CA ASP A 89 15.80 -4.91 -0.29
C ASP A 89 15.46 -3.92 0.84
N LYS A 90 15.37 -4.41 2.07
CA LYS A 90 14.95 -3.56 3.21
C LYS A 90 16.02 -2.58 3.66
N VAL A 91 17.30 -2.92 3.52
CA VAL A 91 18.39 -2.11 4.08
C VAL A 91 18.91 -1.12 3.04
N GLY A 92 19.43 -1.63 1.93
CA GLY A 92 20.02 -0.88 0.84
C GLY A 92 19.02 -0.06 0.01
N ILE A 93 17.71 -0.32 0.09
CA ILE A 93 16.71 0.51 -0.61
C ILE A 93 15.83 1.28 0.36
N ILE A 94 15.09 0.57 1.23
CA ILE A 94 14.08 1.21 2.08
C ILE A 94 14.74 2.00 3.21
N GLN A 95 15.55 1.35 4.06
CA GLN A 95 16.20 1.99 5.19
C GLN A 95 17.13 3.13 4.72
N ARG A 96 17.94 2.91 3.68
CA ARG A 96 18.78 3.96 3.07
C ARG A 96 17.99 5.22 2.69
N ARG A 97 16.75 5.08 2.19
CA ARG A 97 15.89 6.23 1.87
C ARG A 97 15.38 6.91 3.14
N VAL A 98 14.99 6.13 4.14
CA VAL A 98 14.50 6.64 5.44
C VAL A 98 15.61 7.41 6.16
N ASP A 99 16.82 6.88 6.21
CA ASP A 99 17.96 7.51 6.86
C ASP A 99 18.27 8.86 6.21
N LEU A 100 18.33 8.89 4.87
CA LEU A 100 18.57 10.13 4.12
C LEU A 100 17.51 11.20 4.43
N THR A 101 16.23 10.84 4.48
CA THR A 101 15.16 11.81 4.76
C THR A 101 15.10 12.21 6.24
N ALA A 102 15.50 11.32 7.15
CA ALA A 102 15.68 11.65 8.57
C ALA A 102 16.78 12.69 8.76
N GLU A 103 17.93 12.51 8.09
CA GLU A 103 19.05 13.46 8.10
C GLU A 103 18.70 14.83 7.49
N GLU A 104 17.68 14.89 6.64
CA GLU A 104 17.13 16.13 6.08
C GLU A 104 16.17 16.85 7.05
N GLY A 105 15.83 16.22 8.18
CA GLY A 105 15.06 16.82 9.28
C GLY A 105 13.62 16.31 9.42
N ILE A 106 13.26 15.20 8.77
CA ILE A 106 11.95 14.56 8.98
C ILE A 106 11.99 13.75 10.28
N THR A 107 10.94 13.89 11.09
CA THR A 107 10.82 13.12 12.34
C THR A 107 9.97 11.87 12.11
N PHE A 108 10.44 10.74 12.63
CA PHE A 108 9.73 9.46 12.56
C PHE A 108 9.36 8.99 13.97
N VAL A 109 8.08 8.63 14.15
CA VAL A 109 7.57 8.05 15.40
C VAL A 109 6.99 6.67 15.07
N VAL A 110 7.68 5.63 15.53
CA VAL A 110 7.28 4.24 15.32
C VAL A 110 6.44 3.72 16.50
N ASN A 111 5.77 2.58 16.31
CA ASN A 111 4.80 2.02 17.27
C ASN A 111 3.68 2.99 17.65
N ALA A 112 3.38 3.96 16.79
CA ALA A 112 2.34 4.95 16.98
C ALA A 112 1.09 4.55 16.19
N HIS A 113 0.22 3.76 16.82
CA HIS A 113 -1.03 3.31 16.19
C HIS A 113 -2.12 4.38 16.32
N VAL A 114 -2.06 5.38 15.44
CA VAL A 114 -3.00 6.50 15.45
C VAL A 114 -4.44 6.02 15.33
N GLY A 115 -5.29 6.48 16.25
CA GLY A 115 -6.71 6.10 16.33
C GLY A 115 -7.00 4.96 17.30
N THR A 116 -6.04 4.10 17.61
CA THR A 116 -6.21 2.97 18.55
C THR A 116 -5.42 3.15 19.84
N ASP A 117 -4.20 3.65 19.73
CA ASP A 117 -3.31 3.90 20.87
C ASP A 117 -3.76 5.16 21.64
N PRO A 118 -4.02 5.07 22.96
CA PRO A 118 -4.34 6.23 23.80
C PRO A 118 -3.29 7.34 23.78
N LEU A 119 -2.01 7.03 23.52
CA LEU A 119 -0.94 8.01 23.44
C LEU A 119 -0.97 8.83 22.14
N TYR A 120 -1.53 8.26 21.07
CA TYR A 120 -1.54 8.83 19.72
C TYR A 120 -2.98 8.95 19.17
N TYR A 121 -3.88 9.55 19.96
CA TYR A 121 -5.24 9.81 19.48
C TYR A 121 -5.27 10.96 18.47
N ILE A 122 -6.12 10.83 17.45
CA ILE A 122 -6.10 11.67 16.24
C ILE A 122 -6.44 13.13 16.54
N GLU A 123 -7.26 13.40 17.55
CA GLU A 123 -7.64 14.75 17.96
C GLU A 123 -6.45 15.51 18.57
N ARG A 124 -5.54 14.83 19.28
CA ARG A 124 -4.28 15.43 19.74
C ARG A 124 -3.35 15.73 18.60
N LEU A 125 -3.24 14.82 17.63
CA LEU A 125 -2.43 15.08 16.44
C LEU A 125 -2.94 16.33 15.71
N ARG A 126 -4.24 16.55 15.68
CA ARG A 126 -4.85 17.78 15.13
C ARG A 126 -4.61 19.03 15.98
N SER A 127 -4.58 18.93 17.31
CA SER A 127 -4.28 20.09 18.17
C SER A 127 -2.81 20.49 18.14
N ASP A 128 -1.91 19.52 18.01
CA ASP A 128 -0.47 19.72 18.13
C ASP A 128 0.20 20.11 16.80
N ASN A 129 -0.55 20.06 15.68
CA ASN A 129 -0.06 20.32 14.32
C ASN A 129 -1.03 21.22 13.55
N ASP A 130 -0.48 22.02 12.63
CA ASP A 130 -1.28 22.91 11.78
C ASP A 130 -2.08 22.15 10.68
N ALA A 131 -1.63 20.94 10.31
CA ALA A 131 -2.34 20.06 9.38
C ALA A 131 -2.03 18.58 9.62
N VAL A 132 -2.91 17.70 9.14
CA VAL A 132 -2.76 16.25 9.19
C VAL A 132 -2.97 15.62 7.79
N ILE A 133 -2.05 14.74 7.38
CA ILE A 133 -2.19 13.91 6.18
C ILE A 133 -2.42 12.45 6.59
N LEU A 134 -3.53 11.88 6.17
CA LEU A 134 -3.85 10.47 6.29
C LEU A 134 -3.26 9.71 5.11
N ALA A 135 -2.31 8.84 5.39
CA ALA A 135 -1.58 7.99 4.45
C ALA A 135 -1.51 6.53 4.94
N CYS A 136 -2.55 6.08 5.67
CA CYS A 136 -2.59 4.80 6.38
C CYS A 136 -2.82 3.58 5.48
N GLY A 137 -3.06 3.80 4.19
CA GLY A 137 -3.27 2.74 3.19
C GLY A 137 -4.63 2.05 3.27
N ALA A 138 -4.85 1.06 2.39
CA ALA A 138 -6.05 0.23 2.38
C ALA A 138 -5.72 -1.16 2.94
N THR A 139 -5.77 -1.29 4.26
CA THR A 139 -5.24 -2.46 4.98
C THR A 139 -6.26 -3.57 5.22
N ARG A 140 -7.56 -3.32 5.00
CA ARG A 140 -8.60 -4.32 5.22
C ARG A 140 -8.54 -5.41 4.14
N PRO A 141 -8.14 -6.65 4.46
CA PRO A 141 -8.03 -7.72 3.46
C PRO A 141 -9.41 -8.15 2.97
N ARG A 142 -9.48 -8.66 1.75
CA ARG A 142 -10.69 -9.32 1.23
C ARG A 142 -10.72 -10.76 1.75
N ASP A 143 -11.82 -11.10 2.42
CA ASP A 143 -12.05 -12.44 2.95
C ASP A 143 -12.79 -13.37 1.99
N LEU A 144 -12.74 -14.66 2.28
CA LEU A 144 -13.43 -15.73 1.57
C LEU A 144 -14.32 -16.52 2.56
N PRO A 145 -15.51 -16.01 2.90
CA PRO A 145 -16.39 -16.59 3.93
C PRO A 145 -17.18 -17.79 3.38
N ILE A 146 -16.46 -18.86 3.05
CA ILE A 146 -17.02 -20.15 2.61
C ILE A 146 -16.91 -21.18 3.75
N PRO A 147 -17.65 -22.30 3.72
CA PRO A 147 -17.59 -23.31 4.77
C PRO A 147 -16.16 -23.78 5.07
N GLY A 148 -15.81 -23.89 6.36
CA GLY A 148 -14.48 -24.28 6.82
C GLY A 148 -13.47 -23.12 6.91
N ARG A 149 -13.88 -21.87 6.65
CA ARG A 149 -13.01 -20.68 6.73
C ARG A 149 -12.38 -20.48 8.12
N GLU A 150 -13.04 -20.97 9.15
CA GLU A 150 -12.64 -20.94 10.56
C GLU A 150 -11.50 -21.93 10.91
N LEU A 151 -11.15 -22.86 10.02
CA LEU A 151 -10.09 -23.83 10.25
C LEU A 151 -8.72 -23.15 10.39
N SER A 152 -7.88 -23.71 11.25
CA SER A 152 -6.49 -23.30 11.40
C SER A 152 -5.68 -23.61 10.14
N GLY A 153 -4.68 -22.76 9.85
CA GLY A 153 -3.86 -22.86 8.64
C GLY A 153 -4.40 -22.07 7.44
N ILE A 154 -5.49 -21.33 7.59
CA ILE A 154 -6.03 -20.40 6.58
C ILE A 154 -5.73 -18.97 7.01
N HIS A 155 -4.81 -18.32 6.30
CA HIS A 155 -4.29 -17.00 6.66
C HIS A 155 -4.52 -15.98 5.54
N PHE A 156 -4.65 -14.71 5.91
CA PHE A 156 -4.50 -13.65 4.93
C PHE A 156 -3.05 -13.58 4.45
N ALA A 157 -2.84 -13.31 3.17
CA ALA A 157 -1.50 -13.20 2.61
C ALA A 157 -0.60 -12.22 3.38
N MET A 158 -1.17 -11.12 3.86
CA MET A 158 -0.41 -10.13 4.63
C MET A 158 -0.03 -10.58 6.03
N GLU A 159 -0.77 -11.48 6.67
CA GLU A 159 -0.36 -12.05 7.95
C GLU A 159 0.93 -12.86 7.75
N PHE A 160 0.97 -13.66 6.69
CA PHE A 160 2.12 -14.47 6.31
C PHE A 160 3.34 -13.61 5.92
N LEU A 161 3.17 -12.68 4.97
CA LEU A 161 4.27 -11.85 4.45
C LEU A 161 4.84 -10.90 5.50
N HIS A 162 3.96 -10.26 6.29
CA HIS A 162 4.37 -9.34 7.36
C HIS A 162 5.14 -10.07 8.44
N ALA A 163 4.59 -11.16 8.99
CA ALA A 163 5.22 -11.90 10.06
C ALA A 163 6.57 -12.47 9.61
N ASN A 164 6.65 -13.02 8.39
CA ASN A 164 7.90 -13.49 7.81
C ASN A 164 8.96 -12.37 7.74
N THR A 165 8.63 -11.23 7.12
CA THR A 165 9.62 -10.16 6.93
C THR A 165 10.07 -9.59 8.28
N LYS A 166 9.14 -9.46 9.24
CA LYS A 166 9.46 -8.98 10.58
C LYS A 166 10.40 -9.95 11.31
N SER A 167 10.06 -11.24 11.37
CA SER A 167 10.89 -12.26 12.00
C SER A 167 12.27 -12.38 11.34
N LEU A 168 12.35 -12.27 10.01
CA LEU A 168 13.61 -12.25 9.27
C LEU A 168 14.49 -11.05 9.67
N LEU A 169 13.92 -9.85 9.79
CA LEU A 169 14.65 -8.65 10.18
C LEU A 169 15.03 -8.61 11.67
N ASP A 170 14.20 -9.22 12.53
CA ASP A 170 14.41 -9.21 13.98
C ASP A 170 15.41 -10.27 14.44
N SER A 171 15.37 -11.45 13.83
CA SER A 171 16.08 -12.63 14.33
C SER A 171 16.58 -13.58 13.24
N ASN A 172 16.52 -13.19 11.97
CA ASN A 172 16.82 -14.10 10.86
C ASN A 172 15.97 -15.39 10.91
N LEU A 173 14.69 -15.26 11.31
CA LEU A 173 13.72 -16.35 11.51
C LEU A 173 13.99 -17.28 12.71
N GLU A 174 15.01 -17.01 13.52
CA GLU A 174 15.37 -17.85 14.68
C GLU A 174 14.35 -17.76 15.82
N ASP A 175 13.58 -16.67 15.90
CA ASP A 175 12.54 -16.49 16.93
C ASP A 175 11.27 -17.31 16.69
N GLY A 176 11.10 -17.91 15.50
CA GLY A 176 9.91 -18.67 15.13
C GLY A 176 8.62 -17.85 15.04
N ASN A 177 8.68 -16.53 15.13
CA ASN A 177 7.51 -15.64 15.14
C ASN A 177 6.99 -15.35 13.72
N TYR A 178 6.80 -16.39 12.93
CA TYR A 178 6.28 -16.31 11.57
C TYR A 178 5.46 -17.55 11.21
N ILE A 179 4.59 -17.40 10.21
CA ILE A 179 3.83 -18.53 9.67
C ILE A 179 4.77 -19.32 8.74
N SER A 180 5.18 -20.51 9.16
CA SER A 180 6.08 -21.35 8.37
C SER A 180 5.34 -22.16 7.31
N ALA A 181 5.92 -22.17 6.11
CA ALA A 181 5.49 -23.00 4.97
C ALA A 181 6.41 -24.23 4.77
N ARG A 182 7.40 -24.42 5.65
CA ARG A 182 8.38 -25.50 5.53
C ARG A 182 7.69 -26.87 5.57
N GLY A 183 7.94 -27.68 4.54
CA GLY A 183 7.39 -29.04 4.46
C GLY A 183 5.89 -29.12 4.19
N LYS A 184 5.19 -28.00 3.96
CA LYS A 184 3.73 -27.95 3.78
C LYS A 184 3.30 -28.00 2.32
N ASN A 185 2.09 -28.47 2.09
CA ASN A 185 1.32 -28.27 0.86
C ASN A 185 0.63 -26.90 0.92
N VAL A 186 1.08 -25.96 0.09
CA VAL A 186 0.64 -24.56 0.13
C VAL A 186 -0.33 -24.26 -1.01
N VAL A 187 -1.47 -23.66 -0.68
CA VAL A 187 -2.45 -23.16 -1.65
C VAL A 187 -2.57 -21.65 -1.52
N VAL A 188 -2.27 -20.92 -2.59
CA VAL A 188 -2.44 -19.47 -2.66
C VAL A 188 -3.71 -19.15 -3.45
N ILE A 189 -4.64 -18.38 -2.90
CA ILE A 189 -5.89 -17.99 -3.59
C ILE A 189 -5.80 -16.53 -4.03
N GLY A 190 -5.80 -16.30 -5.35
CA GLY A 190 -5.64 -14.99 -6.00
C GLY A 190 -4.34 -14.88 -6.79
N GLY A 191 -4.40 -14.36 -8.03
CA GLY A 191 -3.29 -14.30 -8.99
C GLY A 191 -2.60 -12.93 -9.12
N GLY A 192 -2.75 -12.05 -8.11
CA GLY A 192 -2.07 -10.75 -8.09
C GLY A 192 -0.61 -10.80 -7.62
N ASP A 193 0.03 -9.62 -7.52
CA ASP A 193 1.41 -9.49 -7.06
C ASP A 193 1.62 -10.07 -5.65
N THR A 194 0.66 -9.85 -4.74
CA THR A 194 0.70 -10.41 -3.38
C THR A 194 0.68 -11.94 -3.38
N GLY A 195 -0.06 -12.57 -4.30
CA GLY A 195 -0.05 -14.02 -4.48
C GLY A 195 1.31 -14.52 -4.95
N THR A 196 1.93 -13.81 -5.91
CA THR A 196 3.30 -14.09 -6.36
C THR A 196 4.30 -13.99 -5.21
N ASP A 197 4.14 -13.01 -4.32
CA ASP A 197 5.00 -12.84 -3.16
C ASP A 197 4.84 -13.95 -2.11
N CYS A 198 3.62 -14.48 -1.95
CA CYS A 198 3.34 -15.66 -1.13
C CYS A 198 3.96 -16.93 -1.71
N ILE A 199 3.85 -17.14 -3.02
CA ILE A 199 4.51 -18.22 -3.76
C ILE A 199 6.01 -18.16 -3.51
N GLY A 200 6.61 -16.99 -3.75
CA GLY A 200 8.04 -16.79 -3.60
C GLY A 200 8.49 -17.14 -2.18
N THR A 201 7.88 -16.53 -1.18
CA THR A 201 8.23 -16.74 0.24
C THR A 201 8.06 -18.21 0.67
N SER A 202 6.97 -18.87 0.25
CA SER A 202 6.72 -20.29 0.56
C SER A 202 7.81 -21.22 0.03
N ILE A 203 8.33 -20.92 -1.17
CA ILE A 203 9.46 -21.66 -1.76
C ILE A 203 10.73 -21.49 -0.93
N ARG A 204 11.01 -20.28 -0.40
CA ARG A 204 12.20 -20.03 0.46
C ARG A 204 12.10 -20.76 1.78
N HIS A 205 10.91 -20.89 2.35
CA HIS A 205 10.68 -21.71 3.54
C HIS A 205 10.87 -23.22 3.26
N GLY A 206 10.87 -23.63 1.99
CA GLY A 206 10.99 -25.02 1.60
C GLY A 206 9.66 -25.78 1.69
N CYS A 207 8.58 -25.23 1.14
CA CYS A 207 7.32 -25.97 0.99
C CYS A 207 7.50 -27.24 0.13
N SER A 208 6.66 -28.24 0.40
CA SER A 208 6.66 -29.54 -0.29
C SER A 208 5.91 -29.47 -1.60
N TYR A 209 4.79 -28.74 -1.62
CA TYR A 209 3.95 -28.54 -2.79
C TYR A 209 3.41 -27.10 -2.79
N LEU A 210 3.10 -26.60 -3.99
CA LEU A 210 2.58 -25.25 -4.18
C LEU A 210 1.62 -25.22 -5.38
N VAL A 211 0.42 -24.67 -5.16
CA VAL A 211 -0.51 -24.30 -6.22
C VAL A 211 -1.12 -22.93 -5.95
N ASN A 212 -1.35 -22.16 -7.01
CA ASN A 212 -2.01 -20.87 -6.96
C ASN A 212 -3.32 -20.94 -7.75
N LEU A 213 -4.45 -20.66 -7.10
CA LEU A 213 -5.76 -20.71 -7.69
C LEU A 213 -6.18 -19.29 -8.11
N GLU A 214 -6.50 -19.12 -9.38
CA GLU A 214 -7.05 -17.89 -9.95
C GLU A 214 -8.46 -18.15 -10.48
N LEU A 215 -9.39 -17.29 -10.10
CA LEU A 215 -10.78 -17.39 -10.51
C LEU A 215 -10.96 -16.97 -11.97
N LEU A 216 -10.21 -15.96 -12.42
CA LEU A 216 -10.30 -15.40 -13.75
C LEU A 216 -9.66 -16.31 -14.82
N PRO A 217 -10.02 -16.13 -16.11
CA PRO A 217 -9.35 -16.80 -17.23
C PRO A 217 -7.87 -16.44 -17.33
N GLU A 218 -7.08 -17.35 -17.91
CA GLU A 218 -5.68 -17.04 -18.28
C GLU A 218 -5.67 -15.83 -19.22
N PRO A 219 -4.93 -14.76 -18.88
CA PRO A 219 -4.80 -13.62 -19.79
C PRO A 219 -4.12 -14.04 -21.10
N PRO A 220 -4.43 -13.39 -22.24
CA PRO A 220 -3.81 -13.72 -23.51
C PRO A 220 -2.31 -13.42 -23.54
N ARG A 221 -1.54 -14.11 -24.38
CA ARG A 221 -0.08 -13.87 -24.51
C ARG A 221 0.24 -12.48 -25.08
N GLU A 222 -0.64 -11.97 -25.93
CA GLU A 222 -0.53 -10.67 -26.57
C GLU A 222 -1.78 -9.82 -26.30
N ARG A 223 -1.71 -8.52 -26.57
CA ARG A 223 -2.86 -7.63 -26.38
C ARG A 223 -4.02 -8.07 -27.28
N ALA A 224 -5.18 -8.27 -26.68
CA ALA A 224 -6.41 -8.47 -27.43
C ALA A 224 -6.88 -7.17 -28.11
N PRO A 225 -7.62 -7.23 -29.24
CA PRO A 225 -8.12 -6.05 -29.94
C PRO A 225 -8.98 -5.11 -29.09
N ASP A 226 -9.62 -5.61 -28.04
CA ASP A 226 -10.45 -4.86 -27.10
C ASP A 226 -9.66 -4.21 -25.94
N ASN A 227 -8.33 -4.36 -25.92
CA ASN A 227 -7.42 -3.69 -24.98
C ASN A 227 -6.30 -2.92 -25.73
N PRO A 228 -6.67 -1.90 -26.53
CA PRO A 228 -5.73 -1.16 -27.35
C PRO A 228 -4.81 -0.26 -26.51
N TRP A 229 -3.67 0.11 -27.09
CA TRP A 229 -2.85 1.20 -26.57
C TRP A 229 -3.68 2.51 -26.55
N PRO A 230 -3.57 3.38 -25.52
CA PRO A 230 -2.60 3.40 -24.43
C PRO A 230 -3.05 2.71 -23.13
N GLN A 231 -4.09 1.87 -23.17
CA GLN A 231 -4.56 1.18 -21.96
C GLN A 231 -3.49 0.22 -21.42
N TRP A 232 -3.53 -0.04 -20.11
CA TRP A 232 -2.66 -1.03 -19.49
C TRP A 232 -2.89 -2.41 -20.14
N PRO A 233 -1.82 -3.12 -20.56
CA PRO A 233 -1.97 -4.41 -21.24
C PRO A 233 -2.44 -5.48 -20.27
N ARG A 234 -3.57 -6.11 -20.60
CA ARG A 234 -4.08 -7.33 -19.98
C ARG A 234 -3.51 -8.53 -20.73
N ILE A 235 -2.28 -8.89 -20.38
CA ILE A 235 -1.54 -9.99 -20.99
C ILE A 235 -1.00 -10.94 -19.93
N PHE A 236 -0.70 -12.17 -20.31
CA PHE A 236 -0.06 -13.15 -19.45
C PHE A 236 1.31 -12.63 -19.05
N ARG A 237 1.55 -12.56 -17.74
CA ARG A 237 2.82 -12.14 -17.17
C ARG A 237 3.38 -13.23 -16.29
N ILE A 238 4.69 -13.40 -16.40
CA ILE A 238 5.46 -14.25 -15.51
C ILE A 238 6.30 -13.29 -14.66
N ASP A 239 6.26 -13.51 -13.34
CA ASP A 239 7.02 -12.76 -12.35
C ASP A 239 7.89 -13.77 -11.57
N TYR A 240 8.82 -13.29 -10.75
CA TYR A 240 9.87 -14.13 -10.13
C TYR A 240 9.31 -15.36 -9.41
N GLY A 241 8.23 -15.23 -8.64
CA GLY A 241 7.61 -16.33 -7.91
C GLY A 241 7.09 -17.43 -8.84
N HIS A 242 6.52 -17.05 -9.99
CA HIS A 242 6.07 -18.01 -11.00
C HIS A 242 7.25 -18.74 -11.64
N GLN A 243 8.33 -18.02 -11.99
CA GLN A 243 9.54 -18.60 -12.58
C GLN A 243 10.18 -19.61 -11.63
N GLU A 244 10.34 -19.23 -10.37
CA GLU A 244 10.98 -20.09 -9.38
C GLU A 244 10.14 -21.31 -9.01
N ALA A 245 8.82 -21.15 -8.93
CA ALA A 245 7.91 -22.27 -8.76
C ALA A 245 8.02 -23.25 -9.94
N ALA A 246 8.06 -22.74 -11.17
CA ALA A 246 8.24 -23.57 -12.36
C ALA A 246 9.61 -24.27 -12.38
N SER A 247 10.69 -23.59 -11.98
CA SER A 247 12.01 -24.22 -11.86
C SER A 247 12.07 -25.29 -10.77
N ARG A 248 11.38 -25.09 -9.64
CA ARG A 248 11.39 -26.03 -8.51
C ARG A 248 10.46 -27.23 -8.72
N PHE A 249 9.25 -26.99 -9.22
CA PHE A 249 8.17 -27.98 -9.30
C PHE A 249 7.85 -28.44 -10.73
N GLY A 250 8.57 -27.93 -11.73
CA GLY A 250 8.46 -28.36 -13.13
C GLY A 250 7.29 -27.77 -13.93
N LYS A 251 6.46 -26.90 -13.33
CA LYS A 251 5.31 -26.25 -14.00
C LYS A 251 4.94 -24.91 -13.37
N ASP A 252 4.26 -24.05 -14.12
CA ASP A 252 3.65 -22.84 -13.57
C ASP A 252 2.71 -23.22 -12.41
N PRO A 253 2.80 -22.54 -11.24
CA PRO A 253 1.98 -22.89 -10.09
C PRO A 253 0.51 -22.49 -10.28
N ARG A 254 0.18 -21.67 -11.27
CA ARG A 254 -1.17 -21.12 -11.44
C ARG A 254 -2.11 -22.08 -12.14
N THR A 255 -3.29 -22.22 -11.55
CA THR A 255 -4.45 -22.86 -12.16
C THR A 255 -5.54 -21.82 -12.28
N TYR A 256 -5.92 -21.49 -13.51
CA TYR A 256 -6.95 -20.51 -13.84
C TYR A 256 -8.34 -21.13 -13.83
N GLN A 257 -9.36 -20.27 -13.75
CA GLN A 257 -10.76 -20.67 -13.81
C GLN A 257 -11.16 -21.65 -12.70
N ILE A 258 -10.64 -21.42 -11.49
CA ILE A 258 -10.95 -22.24 -10.31
C ILE A 258 -11.73 -21.43 -9.29
N LEU A 259 -12.85 -22.00 -8.83
CA LEU A 259 -13.63 -21.50 -7.71
C LEU A 259 -13.47 -22.43 -6.51
N THR A 260 -13.08 -21.88 -5.37
CA THR A 260 -13.02 -22.62 -4.10
C THR A 260 -14.41 -22.68 -3.48
N LYS A 261 -14.89 -23.90 -3.18
CA LYS A 261 -16.23 -24.16 -2.66
C LYS A 261 -16.27 -24.27 -1.14
N ARG A 262 -15.29 -24.94 -0.54
CA ARG A 262 -15.11 -25.06 0.91
C ARG A 262 -13.70 -25.48 1.29
N PHE A 263 -13.35 -25.25 2.54
CA PHE A 263 -12.19 -25.84 3.19
C PHE A 263 -12.60 -27.11 3.93
N ILE A 264 -11.73 -28.11 3.94
CA ILE A 264 -11.95 -29.43 4.53
C ILE A 264 -10.95 -29.62 5.66
N GLY A 265 -11.45 -29.94 6.85
CA GLY A 265 -10.64 -30.14 8.04
C GLY A 265 -10.03 -31.55 8.16
N ASP A 266 -8.98 -31.66 8.95
CA ASP A 266 -8.37 -32.93 9.37
C ASP A 266 -9.12 -33.66 10.50
N GLY A 267 -10.14 -33.01 11.08
CA GLY A 267 -10.86 -33.48 12.28
C GLY A 267 -10.32 -32.93 13.60
N ASN A 268 -9.15 -32.29 13.60
CA ASN A 268 -8.52 -31.64 14.76
C ASN A 268 -8.58 -30.10 14.68
N GLY A 269 -9.33 -29.56 13.72
CA GLY A 269 -9.51 -28.12 13.53
C GLY A 269 -8.49 -27.47 12.58
N ASN A 270 -7.67 -28.24 11.88
CA ASN A 270 -6.74 -27.72 10.86
C ASN A 270 -7.26 -27.99 9.46
N VAL A 271 -6.95 -27.10 8.51
CA VAL A 271 -7.18 -27.38 7.09
C VAL A 271 -6.32 -28.55 6.63
N LYS A 272 -6.94 -29.45 5.87
CA LYS A 272 -6.29 -30.60 5.21
C LYS A 272 -6.41 -30.52 3.68
N ALA A 273 -7.50 -29.92 3.19
CA ALA A 273 -7.76 -29.80 1.76
C ALA A 273 -8.76 -28.68 1.45
N LEU A 274 -8.92 -28.39 0.17
CA LEU A 274 -9.98 -27.55 -0.38
C LEU A 274 -10.78 -28.35 -1.40
N GLU A 275 -12.09 -28.14 -1.40
CA GLU A 275 -12.92 -28.55 -2.53
C GLU A 275 -13.02 -27.38 -3.50
N VAL A 276 -12.70 -27.64 -4.78
CA VAL A 276 -12.73 -26.65 -5.85
C VAL A 276 -13.56 -27.14 -7.02
N VAL A 277 -13.98 -26.22 -7.88
CA VAL A 277 -14.69 -26.52 -9.14
C VAL A 277 -14.13 -25.64 -10.25
N ARG A 278 -14.14 -26.13 -11.49
CA ARG A 278 -13.82 -25.29 -12.65
C ARG A 278 -14.99 -24.36 -12.98
N VAL A 279 -14.67 -23.17 -13.46
CA VAL A 279 -15.66 -22.18 -13.90
C VAL A 279 -15.39 -21.69 -15.31
N GLU A 280 -16.44 -21.46 -16.08
CA GLU A 280 -16.34 -20.83 -17.41
C GLU A 280 -16.89 -19.42 -17.35
N TRP A 281 -16.07 -18.45 -17.76
CA TRP A 281 -16.47 -17.06 -17.84
C TRP A 281 -17.07 -16.73 -19.20
N GLY A 282 -18.19 -16.02 -19.20
CA GLY A 282 -18.86 -15.55 -20.39
C GLY A 282 -19.55 -14.20 -20.16
N LYS A 283 -20.05 -13.61 -21.24
CA LYS A 283 -20.96 -12.47 -21.15
C LYS A 283 -22.38 -12.98 -21.11
N VAL A 284 -23.08 -12.74 -20.01
CA VAL A 284 -24.52 -12.98 -19.85
C VAL A 284 -25.17 -11.63 -19.61
N ASP A 285 -26.08 -11.21 -20.49
CA ASP A 285 -26.75 -9.90 -20.45
C ASP A 285 -25.78 -8.71 -20.39
N GLY A 286 -24.68 -8.80 -21.15
CA GLY A 286 -23.63 -7.78 -21.18
C GLY A 286 -22.75 -7.72 -19.93
N ARG A 287 -23.03 -8.51 -18.89
CA ARG A 287 -22.22 -8.64 -17.68
C ARG A 287 -21.30 -9.84 -17.76
N PHE A 288 -20.07 -9.66 -17.32
CA PHE A 288 -19.10 -10.75 -17.22
C PHE A 288 -19.45 -11.59 -16.00
N GLN A 289 -19.88 -12.83 -16.22
CA GLN A 289 -20.33 -13.77 -15.20
C GLN A 289 -19.72 -15.13 -15.47
N PHE A 290 -19.57 -15.95 -14.43
CA PHE A 290 -19.09 -17.31 -14.57
C PHE A 290 -20.19 -18.33 -14.32
N LYS A 291 -20.02 -19.53 -14.89
CA LYS A 291 -20.82 -20.72 -14.60
C LYS A 291 -19.91 -21.85 -14.14
N GLU A 292 -20.35 -22.63 -13.16
CA GLU A 292 -19.62 -23.82 -12.71
C GLU A 292 -19.70 -24.92 -13.77
N VAL A 293 -18.58 -25.60 -14.03
CA VAL A 293 -18.52 -26.74 -14.94
C VAL A 293 -18.93 -27.98 -14.16
N GLU A 294 -20.04 -28.60 -14.54
CA GLU A 294 -20.57 -29.79 -13.88
C GLU A 294 -19.59 -30.97 -13.96
N GLY A 295 -19.43 -31.72 -12.87
CA GLY A 295 -18.51 -32.85 -12.78
C GLY A 295 -17.03 -32.49 -12.68
N SER A 296 -16.69 -31.20 -12.57
CA SER A 296 -15.29 -30.74 -12.47
C SER A 296 -14.80 -30.54 -11.03
N GLN A 297 -15.53 -31.06 -10.04
CA GLN A 297 -15.15 -30.96 -8.64
C GLN A 297 -13.84 -31.72 -8.37
N GLU A 298 -12.92 -31.08 -7.67
CA GLU A 298 -11.62 -31.62 -7.31
C GLU A 298 -11.30 -31.32 -5.84
N ILE A 299 -10.60 -32.24 -5.18
CA ILE A 299 -10.06 -32.05 -3.84
C ILE A 299 -8.56 -31.76 -3.97
N ILE A 300 -8.11 -30.61 -3.48
CA ILE A 300 -6.70 -30.22 -3.45
C ILE A 300 -6.21 -30.26 -2.02
N GLU A 301 -5.21 -31.09 -1.72
CA GLU A 301 -4.59 -31.14 -0.39
C GLU A 301 -3.87 -29.84 -0.03
N ALA A 302 -4.00 -29.41 1.22
CA ALA A 302 -3.39 -28.18 1.72
C ALA A 302 -3.21 -28.22 3.24
N ASP A 303 -2.01 -27.89 3.70
CA ASP A 303 -1.70 -27.65 5.12
C ASP A 303 -1.62 -26.15 5.44
N LEU A 304 -1.52 -25.31 4.41
CA LEU A 304 -1.45 -23.86 4.51
C LEU A 304 -2.18 -23.22 3.33
N VAL A 305 -3.19 -22.41 3.63
CA VAL A 305 -3.93 -21.61 2.65
C VAL A 305 -3.62 -20.13 2.87
N LEU A 306 -3.25 -19.43 1.79
CA LEU A 306 -2.94 -18.00 1.79
C LEU A 306 -3.93 -17.23 0.91
N LEU A 307 -4.76 -16.41 1.53
CA LEU A 307 -5.77 -15.59 0.86
C LEU A 307 -5.12 -14.29 0.34
N ALA A 308 -4.83 -14.25 -0.96
CA ALA A 308 -4.19 -13.14 -1.68
C ALA A 308 -5.19 -12.43 -2.62
N MET A 309 -6.41 -12.17 -2.13
CA MET A 309 -7.54 -11.64 -2.92
C MET A 309 -7.63 -10.11 -2.95
N GLY A 310 -6.56 -9.43 -2.55
CA GLY A 310 -6.46 -7.97 -2.47
C GLY A 310 -7.11 -7.36 -1.22
N PHE A 311 -7.19 -6.03 -1.21
CA PHE A 311 -7.72 -5.25 -0.09
C PHE A 311 -8.96 -4.44 -0.51
N LEU A 312 -9.75 -4.05 0.48
CA LEU A 312 -10.97 -3.27 0.28
C LEU A 312 -10.70 -1.77 0.41
N GLY A 313 -10.37 -1.32 1.61
CA GLY A 313 -10.21 0.09 1.97
C GLY A 313 -9.47 0.25 3.30
N PRO A 314 -9.31 1.49 3.81
CA PRO A 314 -8.71 1.75 5.11
C PRO A 314 -9.54 1.15 6.25
N GLU A 315 -8.89 0.94 7.40
CA GLU A 315 -9.58 0.62 8.65
C GLU A 315 -10.49 1.77 9.09
N ALA A 316 -11.67 1.44 9.65
CA ALA A 316 -12.73 2.42 9.89
C ALA A 316 -12.44 3.37 11.06
N VAL A 317 -11.57 2.97 12.00
CA VAL A 317 -11.33 3.67 13.28
C VAL A 317 -11.06 5.16 13.11
N ILE A 318 -10.18 5.54 12.18
CA ILE A 318 -9.84 6.95 11.94
C ILE A 318 -11.04 7.70 11.34
N ALA A 319 -11.77 7.09 10.40
CA ALA A 319 -12.95 7.71 9.80
C ALA A 319 -14.07 7.90 10.81
N GLU A 320 -14.32 6.91 11.67
CA GLU A 320 -15.33 6.98 12.71
C GLU A 320 -15.02 8.07 13.74
N LYS A 321 -13.77 8.15 14.22
CA LYS A 321 -13.35 9.16 15.21
C LYS A 321 -13.42 10.59 14.68
N LEU A 322 -13.03 10.79 13.43
CA LEU A 322 -13.03 12.12 12.80
C LEU A 322 -14.36 12.47 12.12
N GLY A 323 -15.29 11.54 11.97
CA GLY A 323 -16.48 11.74 11.14
C GLY A 323 -16.15 11.97 9.66
N LEU A 324 -15.17 11.24 9.12
CA LEU A 324 -14.77 11.39 7.71
C LEU A 324 -15.83 10.83 6.78
N GLU A 325 -16.14 11.58 5.73
CA GLU A 325 -16.91 11.05 4.61
C GLU A 325 -16.10 9.97 3.87
N GLN A 326 -16.78 8.91 3.44
CA GLN A 326 -16.20 7.83 2.66
C GLN A 326 -16.90 7.70 1.30
N ASP A 327 -16.18 7.19 0.30
CA ASP A 327 -16.78 6.82 -0.98
C ASP A 327 -17.54 5.47 -0.88
N THR A 328 -18.17 5.04 -1.98
CA THR A 328 -18.92 3.76 -2.03
C THR A 328 -18.05 2.53 -1.83
N ARG A 329 -16.72 2.67 -1.85
CA ARG A 329 -15.73 1.63 -1.61
C ARG A 329 -15.05 1.76 -0.25
N SER A 330 -15.57 2.59 0.65
CA SER A 330 -15.05 2.91 1.99
C SER A 330 -13.70 3.66 2.02
N ASN A 331 -13.23 4.18 0.89
CA ASN A 331 -12.03 5.02 0.90
C ASN A 331 -12.37 6.40 1.49
N PHE A 332 -11.41 7.05 2.12
CA PHE A 332 -11.59 8.42 2.61
C PHE A 332 -11.85 9.35 1.44
N LYS A 333 -12.98 10.06 1.49
CA LYS A 333 -13.42 10.92 0.40
C LYS A 333 -12.59 12.20 0.39
N ALA A 334 -11.72 12.30 -0.61
CA ALA A 334 -10.99 13.52 -0.94
C ALA A 334 -10.76 13.60 -2.44
N GLN A 335 -10.99 14.79 -3.01
CA GLN A 335 -10.86 15.00 -4.45
C GLN A 335 -9.38 14.98 -4.88
N PHE A 336 -9.07 14.25 -5.95
CA PHE A 336 -7.72 14.25 -6.54
C PHE A 336 -7.32 15.68 -6.94
N GLY A 337 -6.10 16.09 -6.56
CA GLY A 337 -5.59 17.45 -6.74
C GLY A 337 -5.84 18.41 -5.55
N ASN A 338 -6.89 18.18 -4.74
CA ASN A 338 -7.15 18.97 -3.53
C ASN A 338 -6.80 18.22 -2.24
N PHE A 339 -7.04 16.91 -2.20
CA PHE A 339 -6.74 15.99 -1.09
C PHE A 339 -7.36 16.32 0.27
N ALA A 340 -8.00 17.49 0.43
CA ALA A 340 -8.76 17.85 1.61
C ALA A 340 -9.97 16.93 1.80
N THR A 341 -10.20 16.55 3.05
CA THR A 341 -11.39 15.82 3.48
C THR A 341 -12.51 16.79 3.88
N ASN A 342 -13.63 16.27 4.39
CA ASN A 342 -14.66 17.10 5.00
C ASN A 342 -14.25 17.71 6.36
N VAL A 343 -13.14 17.26 6.94
CA VAL A 343 -12.63 17.77 8.22
C VAL A 343 -11.53 18.79 7.95
N GLU A 344 -11.71 20.00 8.45
CA GLU A 344 -10.75 21.10 8.28
C GLU A 344 -9.36 20.74 8.83
N GLY A 345 -8.33 21.08 8.05
CA GLY A 345 -6.94 20.76 8.34
C GLY A 345 -6.54 19.29 8.11
N VAL A 346 -7.47 18.44 7.65
CA VAL A 346 -7.22 17.00 7.42
C VAL A 346 -7.30 16.65 5.94
N PHE A 347 -6.25 16.00 5.46
CA PHE A 347 -6.07 15.56 4.08
C PHE A 347 -5.94 14.04 4.02
N ALA A 348 -6.32 13.42 2.90
CA ALA A 348 -6.15 11.99 2.67
C ALA A 348 -5.51 11.72 1.31
N ALA A 349 -4.55 10.81 1.23
CA ALA A 349 -3.79 10.52 0.01
C ALA A 349 -3.36 9.06 -0.09
N GLY A 350 -3.13 8.59 -1.32
CA GLY A 350 -2.68 7.23 -1.60
C GLY A 350 -3.80 6.20 -1.42
N ASP A 351 -3.42 4.98 -1.03
CA ASP A 351 -4.33 3.83 -1.04
C ASP A 351 -5.56 4.02 -0.11
N CYS A 352 -5.47 4.78 0.98
CA CYS A 352 -6.64 5.05 1.84
C CYS A 352 -7.68 5.97 1.17
N ARG A 353 -7.30 6.73 0.14
CA ARG A 353 -8.16 7.65 -0.63
C ARG A 353 -8.60 7.05 -1.97
N ARG A 354 -7.67 6.40 -2.68
CA ARG A 354 -7.88 5.86 -4.04
C ARG A 354 -8.33 4.39 -4.05
N GLY A 355 -8.06 3.67 -2.96
CA GLY A 355 -7.97 2.20 -2.97
C GLY A 355 -6.61 1.73 -3.46
N GLN A 356 -6.34 0.43 -3.28
CA GLN A 356 -5.06 -0.20 -3.60
C GLN A 356 -4.58 0.15 -5.02
N SER A 357 -3.37 0.70 -5.12
CA SER A 357 -2.76 1.04 -6.41
C SER A 357 -1.26 0.78 -6.43
N LEU A 358 -0.58 1.30 -7.46
CA LEU A 358 0.87 1.15 -7.63
C LEU A 358 1.63 2.15 -6.74
N VAL A 359 2.85 1.78 -6.33
CA VAL A 359 3.76 2.63 -5.55
C VAL A 359 3.96 4.01 -6.19
N VAL A 360 4.01 4.10 -7.53
CA VAL A 360 4.15 5.38 -8.22
C VAL A 360 2.95 6.31 -8.01
N TRP A 361 1.73 5.78 -7.91
CA TRP A 361 0.54 6.56 -7.57
C TRP A 361 0.57 7.03 -6.13
N ALA A 362 0.98 6.16 -5.21
CA ALA A 362 1.19 6.52 -3.81
C ALA A 362 2.18 7.68 -3.66
N ILE A 363 3.33 7.62 -4.36
CA ILE A 363 4.32 8.71 -4.38
C ILE A 363 3.74 9.99 -5.00
N SER A 364 3.03 9.90 -6.13
CA SER A 364 2.41 11.07 -6.79
C SER A 364 1.42 11.76 -5.85
N GLU A 365 0.48 11.01 -5.28
CA GLU A 365 -0.53 11.57 -4.38
C GLU A 365 0.09 12.13 -3.10
N GLY A 366 1.14 11.51 -2.57
CA GLY A 366 1.89 12.07 -1.42
C GLY A 366 2.49 13.45 -1.74
N ARG A 367 3.09 13.61 -2.92
CA ARG A 367 3.65 14.90 -3.37
C ARG A 367 2.58 15.95 -3.60
N GLU A 368 1.48 15.58 -4.25
CA GLU A 368 0.39 16.52 -4.52
C GLU A 368 -0.39 16.88 -3.25
N ALA A 369 -0.53 15.96 -2.30
CA ALA A 369 -1.11 16.25 -0.99
C ALA A 369 -0.22 17.22 -0.20
N ALA A 370 1.10 17.07 -0.23
CA ALA A 370 2.01 18.04 0.37
C ALA A 370 1.83 19.45 -0.21
N ALA A 371 1.70 19.57 -1.54
CA ALA A 371 1.43 20.86 -2.19
C ALA A 371 0.05 21.45 -1.80
N ALA A 372 -0.97 20.61 -1.62
CA ALA A 372 -2.27 21.05 -1.15
C ALA A 372 -2.22 21.56 0.31
N VAL A 373 -1.47 20.87 1.17
CA VAL A 373 -1.24 21.29 2.56
C VAL A 373 -0.45 22.60 2.62
N ASP A 374 0.64 22.74 1.87
CA ASP A 374 1.43 23.98 1.80
C ASP A 374 0.55 25.18 1.39
N LYS A 375 -0.31 25.00 0.38
CA LYS A 375 -1.28 26.02 -0.04
C LYS A 375 -2.29 26.36 1.05
N TYR A 376 -2.76 25.37 1.81
CA TYR A 376 -3.65 25.58 2.94
C TYR A 376 -2.97 26.41 4.04
N LEU A 377 -1.76 26.02 4.44
CA LEU A 377 -1.00 26.69 5.51
C LEU A 377 -0.51 28.10 5.13
N SER A 378 -0.28 28.34 3.84
CA SER A 378 0.14 29.65 3.34
C SER A 378 -1.00 30.68 3.33
N ARG A 379 -2.26 30.25 3.18
CA ARG A 379 -3.42 31.16 3.25
C ARG A 379 -3.57 31.80 4.62
N ASP A 380 -3.27 31.05 5.68
CA ASP A 380 -3.31 31.57 7.05
C ASP A 380 -2.24 32.63 7.30
N GLN A 381 -1.09 32.55 6.63
CA GLN A 381 -0.05 33.59 6.73
C GLN A 381 -0.46 34.89 6.04
N VAL A 382 -1.14 34.81 4.89
CA VAL A 382 -1.65 36.00 4.19
C VAL A 382 -2.77 36.66 5.00
N ASN A 383 -3.72 35.88 5.51
CA ASN A 383 -4.80 36.40 6.36
C ASN A 383 -4.26 37.03 7.66
N ALA A 384 -3.27 36.40 8.31
CA ALA A 384 -2.67 36.95 9.53
C ALA A 384 -1.88 38.25 9.24
N ALA A 385 -1.20 38.34 8.10
CA ALA A 385 -0.49 39.55 7.68
C ALA A 385 -1.46 40.70 7.32
N GLU A 386 -2.60 40.40 6.70
CA GLU A 386 -3.65 41.38 6.40
C GLU A 386 -4.34 41.91 7.67
N VAL A 387 -4.53 41.07 8.69
CA VAL A 387 -5.10 41.46 9.99
C VAL A 387 -4.12 42.32 10.81
N ILE A 388 -2.81 42.15 10.64
CA ILE A 388 -1.79 43.01 11.27
C ILE A 388 -1.65 44.35 10.53
N ALA A 389 -1.99 44.39 9.23
CA ALA A 389 -1.89 45.59 8.40
C ALA A 389 -3.07 46.56 8.53
N THR A 390 -4.15 46.20 9.25
CA THR A 390 -5.25 47.12 9.57
C THR A 390 -4.94 47.88 10.86
N PRO A 391 -4.72 49.22 10.82
CA PRO A 391 -4.49 49.97 12.05
C PRO A 391 -5.78 49.98 12.89
N SER A 392 -5.65 49.69 14.19
CA SER A 392 -6.71 49.88 15.18
C SER A 392 -7.19 51.33 15.15
N PRO A 393 -8.50 51.63 15.23
CA PRO A 393 -8.96 53.00 15.29
C PRO A 393 -8.49 53.62 16.60
N SER A 394 -7.56 54.58 16.50
CA SER A 394 -7.07 55.37 17.62
C SER A 394 -8.22 56.15 18.25
N GLU A 395 -8.46 55.93 19.54
CA GLU A 395 -9.11 56.91 20.42
C GLU A 395 -8.30 58.21 20.38
N GLY A 396 -8.97 59.33 20.10
CA GLY A 396 -8.31 60.63 20.00
C GLY A 396 -9.28 61.74 19.62
N LEU A 397 -10.00 62.24 20.62
CA LEU A 397 -10.74 63.50 20.62
C LEU A 397 -9.94 64.65 19.98
N VAL A 398 -10.57 65.46 19.11
CA VAL A 398 -10.73 66.92 19.23
C VAL A 398 -11.68 67.38 18.11
N GLN A 399 -12.85 67.92 18.48
CA GLN A 399 -13.64 68.80 17.60
C GLN A 399 -13.09 70.23 17.68
N PRO A 400 -13.13 71.00 16.58
CA PRO A 400 -13.32 72.43 16.67
C PRO A 400 -14.66 72.87 16.07
N VAL A 401 -15.33 73.64 16.93
CA VAL A 401 -16.46 74.55 16.78
C VAL A 401 -16.58 75.24 15.42
N ALA A 402 -17.84 75.40 15.00
CA ALA A 402 -18.29 76.09 13.80
C ALA A 402 -18.05 77.62 13.80
N ALA A 403 -17.86 78.16 12.59
CA ALA A 403 -18.47 79.41 12.13
C ALA A 403 -18.83 79.25 10.65
#